data_AF-A0A7V9UQD1-F1
#
_entry.id   AF-A0A7V9UQD1-F1
#
_cell.length_a   1.000
_cell.length_b   1.000
_cell.length_c   1.000
_cell.angle_alpha   90.00
_cell.angle_beta   90.00
_cell.angle_gamma   90.00
#
_symmetry.space_group_name_H-M   'P 1'
#
loop_
_entity.id
_entity.type
_entity.pdbx_description
1 polymer ?
#
loop_
_entity_poly.entity_id
_entity_poly.type
_entity_poly.pdbx_seq_one_letter_code
_entity_poly.pdbx_strand_id
1 'polypeptide(L)'
;MRIGIYIVVALVIFLLGLIPMWLKASAAASQRDAAQRELQLSRMQNMLASSAVDAQRGEYEPARQEASNFFTTLREQLDKGETDKTLTSLQRDGLKPLLTQRDDLITLLARSDPAAAPRLLNMYTAFRKAILSLPPETKRTP
;
A
#
# COMPACT_ATOMS: atom_id res chain seq x y z
N MET A 1 51.76 -14.33 22.22
CA MET A 1 50.93 -13.12 22.38
C MET A 1 50.73 -12.28 21.11
N ARG A 2 51.63 -12.30 20.10
CA ARG A 2 51.49 -11.45 18.89
C ARG A 2 50.33 -11.84 17.96
N ILE A 3 50.06 -13.14 17.83
CA ILE A 3 49.00 -13.68 16.96
C ILE A 3 47.59 -13.21 17.38
N GLY A 4 47.33 -13.10 18.69
CA GLY A 4 46.05 -12.59 19.18
C GLY A 4 45.78 -11.14 18.78
N ILE A 5 46.82 -10.30 18.75
CA ILE A 5 46.71 -8.89 18.32
C ILE A 5 46.35 -8.81 16.84
N TYR A 6 46.98 -9.64 15.98
CA TYR A 6 46.66 -9.66 14.56
C TYR A 6 45.22 -10.12 14.27
N ILE A 7 44.71 -11.10 15.03
CA ILE A 7 43.32 -11.56 14.90
C ILE A 7 42.34 -10.43 15.30
N VAL A 8 42.63 -9.71 16.39
CA VAL A 8 41.80 -8.59 16.83
C VAL A 8 41.82 -7.45 15.82
N VAL A 9 42.99 -7.09 15.27
CA VAL A 9 43.10 -6.04 14.25
C VAL A 9 42.38 -6.44 12.96
N ALA A 10 42.53 -7.69 12.52
CA ALA A 10 41.81 -8.22 11.35
C ALA A 10 40.29 -8.19 11.57
N LEU A 11 39.81 -8.57 12.76
CA LEU A 11 38.40 -8.46 13.14
C LEU A 11 37.89 -7.02 13.10
N VAL A 12 38.65 -6.07 13.65
CA VAL A 12 38.25 -4.65 13.65
C VAL A 12 38.15 -4.10 12.23
N ILE A 13 39.12 -4.38 11.36
CA ILE A 13 39.08 -3.96 9.95
C ILE A 13 37.90 -4.62 9.21
N PHE A 14 37.67 -5.91 9.46
CA PHE A 14 36.54 -6.64 8.90
C PHE A 14 35.18 -6.05 9.35
N LEU A 15 35.02 -5.73 10.64
CA LEU A 15 33.82 -5.06 11.16
C LEU A 15 33.65 -3.66 10.58
N LEU A 16 34.73 -2.89 10.41
CA LEU A 16 34.69 -1.56 9.80
C LEU A 16 34.23 -1.58 8.34
N GLY A 17 34.49 -2.65 7.60
CA GLY A 17 33.94 -2.84 6.26
C GLY A 17 32.49 -3.34 6.25
N LEU A 18 32.13 -4.21 7.21
CA LEU A 18 30.84 -4.89 7.27
C LEU A 18 29.69 -3.96 7.69
N ILE A 19 29.92 -3.09 8.68
CA ILE A 19 28.90 -2.15 9.20
C ILE A 19 28.36 -1.20 8.13
N PRO A 20 29.19 -0.43 7.38
CA PRO A 20 28.68 0.49 6.35
C PRO A 20 28.06 -0.24 5.16
N MET A 21 28.52 -1.45 4.85
CA MET A 21 27.91 -2.30 3.82
C MET A 21 26.50 -2.73 4.22
N TRP A 22 26.32 -3.16 5.48
CA TRP A 22 25.02 -3.55 6.01
C TRP A 22 24.04 -2.38 6.07
N LEU A 23 24.51 -1.19 6.47
CA LEU A 23 23.69 0.04 6.48
C LEU A 23 23.26 0.48 5.07
N LYS A 24 24.14 0.38 4.07
CA LYS A 24 23.77 0.68 2.68
C LYS A 24 22.77 -0.33 2.12
N ALA A 25 22.93 -1.61 2.44
CA ALA A 25 22.00 -2.65 2.03
C ALA A 25 20.62 -2.47 2.68
N SER A 26 20.55 -2.11 3.96
CA SER A 26 19.28 -1.85 4.64
C SER A 26 18.60 -0.57 4.15
N ALA A 27 19.37 0.47 3.81
CA ALA A 27 18.85 1.69 3.19
C ALA A 27 18.29 1.43 1.78
N ALA A 28 18.96 0.60 0.98
CA ALA A 28 18.45 0.22 -0.34
C ALA A 28 17.19 -0.64 -0.23
N ALA A 29 17.13 -1.55 0.75
CA ALA A 29 15.94 -2.35 1.03
C ALA A 29 14.76 -1.48 1.47
N SER A 30 14.97 -0.49 2.36
CA SER A 30 13.90 0.39 2.81
C SER A 30 13.36 1.30 1.69
N GLN A 31 14.22 1.76 0.78
CA GLN A 31 13.78 2.51 -0.40
C GLN A 31 12.93 1.66 -1.34
N ARG A 32 13.32 0.40 -1.57
CA ARG A 32 12.53 -0.54 -2.38
C ARG A 32 11.16 -0.81 -1.75
N ASP A 33 11.14 -1.07 -0.45
CA ASP A 33 9.90 -1.30 0.28
C ASP A 33 8.98 -0.08 0.18
N ALA A 34 9.50 1.14 0.38
CA ALA A 34 8.71 2.36 0.26
C ALA A 34 8.13 2.54 -1.14
N ALA A 35 8.94 2.35 -2.18
CA ALA A 35 8.51 2.46 -3.57
C ALA A 35 7.46 1.39 -3.94
N GLN A 36 7.61 0.16 -3.45
CA GLN A 36 6.63 -0.92 -3.67
C GLN A 36 5.30 -0.62 -2.99
N ARG A 37 5.32 -0.07 -1.77
CA ARG A 37 4.11 0.36 -1.06
C ARG A 37 3.39 1.45 -1.83
N GLU A 38 4.09 2.50 -2.21
CA GLU A 38 3.53 3.61 -2.97
C GLU A 38 2.94 3.13 -4.31
N LEU A 39 3.64 2.24 -5.00
CA LEU A 39 3.15 1.62 -6.24
C LEU A 39 1.86 0.82 -6.01
N GLN A 40 1.79 0.00 -4.95
CA GLN A 40 0.57 -0.75 -4.63
C GLN A 40 -0.61 0.18 -4.33
N LEU A 41 -0.39 1.22 -3.52
CA LEU A 41 -1.42 2.20 -3.21
C LEU A 41 -1.89 2.95 -4.46
N SER A 42 -0.97 3.37 -5.32
CA SER A 42 -1.27 4.03 -6.59
C SER A 42 -2.05 3.10 -7.54
N ARG A 43 -1.70 1.82 -7.63
CA ARG A 43 -2.45 0.84 -8.43
C ARG A 43 -3.90 0.73 -7.98
N MET A 44 -4.16 0.60 -6.68
CA MET A 44 -5.54 0.54 -6.17
C MET A 44 -6.32 1.84 -6.41
N GLN A 45 -5.67 3.00 -6.27
CA GLN A 45 -6.29 4.28 -6.63
C GLN A 45 -6.68 4.31 -8.11
N ASN A 46 -5.78 3.82 -8.98
CA ASN A 46 -6.02 3.77 -10.40
C ASN A 46 -7.17 2.82 -10.76
N MET A 47 -7.29 1.65 -10.12
CA MET A 47 -8.42 0.73 -10.32
C MET A 47 -9.77 1.39 -9.97
N LEU A 48 -9.83 2.17 -8.88
CA LEU A 48 -11.04 2.92 -8.52
C LEU A 48 -11.32 4.08 -9.48
N ALA A 49 -10.28 4.78 -9.92
CA ALA A 49 -10.43 5.88 -10.86
C ALA A 49 -10.87 5.39 -12.24
N SER A 50 -10.26 4.32 -12.76
CA SER A 50 -10.61 3.70 -14.04
C SER A 50 -12.04 3.17 -13.99
N SER A 51 -12.39 2.37 -12.99
CA SER A 51 -13.77 1.87 -12.84
C SER A 51 -14.80 3.01 -12.75
N ALA A 52 -14.50 4.11 -12.07
CA ALA A 52 -15.38 5.27 -12.03
C ALA A 52 -15.57 5.91 -13.41
N VAL A 53 -14.49 6.04 -14.19
CA VAL A 53 -14.53 6.61 -15.55
C VAL A 53 -15.28 5.67 -16.49
N ASP A 54 -15.02 4.37 -16.44
CA ASP A 54 -15.67 3.36 -17.28
C ASP A 54 -17.18 3.32 -16.98
N ALA A 55 -17.57 3.34 -15.70
CA ALA A 55 -18.97 3.44 -15.30
C ALA A 55 -19.64 4.74 -15.81
N GLN A 56 -18.94 5.87 -15.81
CA GLN A 56 -19.47 7.13 -16.36
C GLN A 56 -19.66 7.07 -17.88
N ARG A 57 -18.83 6.29 -18.58
CA ARG A 57 -18.95 6.04 -20.03
C ARG A 57 -20.03 5.01 -20.37
N GLY A 58 -20.67 4.41 -19.37
CA GLY A 58 -21.62 3.31 -19.55
C GLY A 58 -20.94 1.95 -19.77
N GLU A 59 -19.63 1.86 -19.60
CA GLU A 59 -18.83 0.64 -19.68
C GLU A 59 -18.85 -0.10 -18.33
N TYR A 60 -20.03 -0.60 -17.94
CA TYR A 60 -20.24 -1.16 -16.61
C TYR A 60 -19.52 -2.49 -16.36
N GLU A 61 -19.29 -3.30 -17.39
CA GLU A 61 -18.60 -4.59 -17.24
C GLU A 61 -17.09 -4.42 -16.96
N PRO A 62 -16.34 -3.60 -17.73
CA PRO A 62 -14.97 -3.22 -17.36
C PRO A 62 -14.89 -2.60 -15.96
N ALA A 63 -15.82 -1.68 -15.64
CA ALA A 63 -15.89 -1.07 -14.32
C ALA A 63 -16.11 -2.10 -13.19
N ARG A 64 -16.95 -3.11 -13.42
CA ARG A 64 -17.21 -4.21 -12.48
C ARG A 64 -15.96 -5.04 -12.23
N GLN A 65 -15.19 -5.35 -13.26
CA GLN A 65 -13.95 -6.13 -13.14
C GLN A 65 -12.90 -5.37 -12.34
N GLU A 66 -12.66 -4.10 -12.68
CA GLU A 66 -11.69 -3.25 -11.97
C GLU A 66 -12.11 -3.01 -10.51
N ALA A 67 -13.39 -2.75 -10.24
CA ALA A 67 -13.90 -2.64 -8.87
C ALA A 67 -13.73 -3.94 -8.09
N SER A 68 -14.00 -5.09 -8.72
CA SER A 68 -13.81 -6.42 -8.10
C SER A 68 -12.34 -6.67 -7.76
N ASN A 69 -11.43 -6.35 -8.69
CA ASN A 69 -9.99 -6.47 -8.48
C ASN A 69 -9.52 -5.59 -7.32
N PHE A 70 -9.98 -4.33 -7.27
CA PHE A 70 -9.72 -3.43 -6.15
C PHE A 70 -10.12 -4.05 -4.81
N PHE A 71 -11.34 -4.58 -4.69
CA PHE A 71 -11.81 -5.16 -3.42
C PHE A 71 -11.05 -6.43 -3.03
N THR A 72 -10.67 -7.26 -4.00
CA THR A 72 -9.84 -8.45 -3.76
C THR A 72 -8.47 -8.03 -3.23
N THR A 73 -7.79 -7.10 -3.90
CA THR A 73 -6.48 -6.57 -3.46
C THR A 73 -6.57 -5.88 -2.09
N LEU A 74 -7.62 -5.10 -1.84
CA LEU A 74 -7.82 -4.44 -0.55
C LEU A 74 -8.00 -5.45 0.58
N ARG A 75 -8.80 -6.51 0.36
CA ARG A 75 -8.97 -7.58 1.34
C ARG A 75 -7.66 -8.29 1.63
N GLU A 76 -6.91 -8.67 0.60
CA GLU A 76 -5.60 -9.30 0.76
C GLU A 76 -4.65 -8.43 1.60
N GLN A 77 -4.63 -7.11 1.38
CA GLN A 77 -3.80 -6.20 2.18
C GLN A 77 -4.26 -6.08 3.64
N LEU A 78 -5.58 -6.15 3.89
CA LEU A 78 -6.12 -6.12 5.24
C LEU A 78 -5.86 -7.44 5.98
N ASP A 79 -5.97 -8.58 5.29
CA ASP A 79 -5.78 -9.92 5.84
C ASP A 79 -4.31 -10.20 6.19
N LYS A 80 -3.36 -9.62 5.44
CA LYS A 80 -1.93 -9.66 5.79
C LYS A 80 -1.61 -9.03 7.15
N GLY A 81 -2.54 -8.24 7.70
CA GLY A 81 -2.43 -7.72 9.06
C GLY A 81 -1.12 -6.97 9.29
N GLU A 82 -0.52 -7.16 10.47
CA GLU A 82 0.73 -6.48 10.85
C GLU A 82 1.98 -7.03 10.17
N THR A 83 1.86 -8.17 9.48
CA THR A 83 2.97 -8.76 8.74
C THR A 83 3.32 -7.93 7.51
N ASP A 84 2.36 -7.21 6.94
CA ASP A 84 2.59 -6.28 5.83
C ASP A 84 2.69 -4.84 6.34
N LYS A 85 3.84 -4.21 6.07
CA LYS A 85 4.09 -2.80 6.43
C LYS A 85 3.46 -1.82 5.42
N THR A 86 2.73 -2.31 4.43
CA THR A 86 2.05 -1.48 3.41
C THR A 86 0.98 -0.57 4.01
N LEU A 87 0.22 -1.05 5.00
CA LEU A 87 -0.82 -0.28 5.68
C LEU A 87 -0.56 -0.21 7.19
N THR A 88 -0.61 1.00 7.74
CA THR A 88 -0.63 1.22 9.20
C THR A 88 -1.95 0.72 9.80
N SER A 89 -1.98 0.43 11.10
CA SER A 89 -3.21 0.01 11.80
C SER A 89 -4.35 1.02 11.61
N LEU A 90 -4.06 2.31 11.75
CA LEU A 90 -5.01 3.39 11.52
C LEU A 90 -5.59 3.40 10.09
N GLN A 91 -4.73 3.24 9.08
CA GLN A 91 -5.17 3.15 7.69
C GLN A 91 -6.04 1.91 7.47
N ARG A 92 -5.69 0.75 8.05
CA ARG A 92 -6.50 -0.46 7.95
C ARG A 92 -7.89 -0.27 8.56
N ASP A 93 -7.95 0.34 9.74
CA ASP A 93 -9.23 0.62 10.40
C ASP A 93 -10.09 1.60 9.60
N GLY A 94 -9.47 2.61 8.95
CA GLY A 94 -10.16 3.51 8.04
C GLY A 94 -10.63 2.83 6.73
N LEU A 95 -9.97 1.76 6.30
CA LEU A 95 -10.27 1.05 5.05
C LEU A 95 -11.28 -0.10 5.22
N LYS A 96 -11.38 -0.72 6.42
CA LYS A 96 -12.34 -1.79 6.71
C LYS A 96 -13.79 -1.46 6.31
N PRO A 97 -14.34 -0.25 6.59
CA PRO A 97 -15.70 0.10 6.17
C PRO A 97 -15.91 0.16 4.66
N LEU A 98 -14.85 0.28 3.85
CA LEU A 98 -15.00 0.28 2.39
C LEU A 98 -15.37 -1.11 1.86
N LEU A 99 -14.89 -2.18 2.51
CA LEU A 99 -15.22 -3.55 2.12
C LEU A 99 -16.70 -3.88 2.27
N THR A 100 -17.43 -3.20 3.17
CA THR A 100 -18.86 -3.45 3.37
C THR A 100 -19.69 -2.94 2.19
N GLN A 101 -19.15 -2.04 1.37
CA GLN A 101 -19.84 -1.45 0.21
C GLN A 101 -19.66 -2.28 -1.07
N ARG A 102 -18.87 -3.36 -1.02
CA ARG A 102 -18.54 -4.19 -2.18
C ARG A 102 -19.78 -4.74 -2.84
N ASP A 103 -20.61 -5.46 -2.11
CA ASP A 103 -21.68 -6.25 -2.72
C ASP A 103 -22.76 -5.33 -3.32
N ASP A 104 -23.08 -4.22 -2.63
CA ASP A 104 -23.96 -3.17 -3.16
C ASP A 104 -23.41 -2.57 -4.45
N LEU A 105 -22.13 -2.18 -4.47
CA LEU A 105 -21.54 -1.55 -5.64
C LEU A 105 -21.40 -2.51 -6.82
N ILE A 106 -21.01 -3.76 -6.58
CA ILE A 106 -20.95 -4.80 -7.61
C ILE A 106 -22.34 -5.08 -8.16
N THR A 107 -23.38 -5.04 -7.32
CA THR A 107 -24.77 -5.20 -7.75
C THR A 107 -25.21 -4.04 -8.65
N LEU A 108 -24.89 -2.79 -8.30
CA LEU A 108 -25.17 -1.62 -9.13
C LEU A 108 -24.48 -1.73 -10.50
N LEU A 109 -23.20 -2.10 -10.51
CA LEU A 109 -22.42 -2.30 -11.73
C LEU A 109 -22.99 -3.44 -12.59
N ALA A 110 -23.34 -4.57 -11.98
CA ALA A 110 -23.93 -5.71 -12.69
C ALA A 110 -25.31 -5.37 -13.30
N ARG A 111 -26.06 -4.44 -12.69
CA ARG A 111 -27.34 -3.94 -13.22
C ARG A 111 -27.19 -2.80 -14.21
N SER A 112 -25.97 -2.38 -14.54
CA SER A 112 -25.70 -1.20 -15.38
C SER A 112 -26.37 0.07 -14.84
N ASP A 113 -26.45 0.19 -13.51
CA ASP A 113 -27.10 1.31 -12.84
C ASP A 113 -26.21 2.57 -12.88
N PRO A 114 -26.69 3.70 -13.42
CA PRO A 114 -25.94 4.96 -13.46
C PRO A 114 -25.50 5.48 -12.07
N ALA A 115 -26.15 5.04 -10.99
CA ALA A 115 -25.77 5.37 -9.62
C ALA A 115 -24.41 4.76 -9.21
N ALA A 116 -23.88 3.78 -9.95
CA ALA A 116 -22.58 3.17 -9.69
C ALA A 116 -21.42 4.15 -9.80
N ALA A 117 -21.42 5.02 -10.82
CA ALA A 117 -20.36 5.99 -11.07
C ALA A 117 -20.12 6.98 -9.91
N PRO A 118 -21.13 7.71 -9.38
CA PRO A 118 -20.94 8.58 -8.23
C PRO A 118 -20.57 7.79 -6.97
N ARG A 119 -21.03 6.54 -6.82
CA ARG A 119 -20.64 5.69 -5.70
C ARG A 119 -19.16 5.30 -5.74
N LEU A 120 -18.64 4.95 -6.92
CA LEU A 120 -17.21 4.70 -7.15
C LEU A 120 -16.36 5.92 -6.82
N LEU A 121 -16.79 7.12 -7.24
CA LEU A 121 -16.07 8.35 -6.96
C LEU A 121 -16.03 8.70 -5.46
N ASN A 122 -17.15 8.48 -4.76
CA ASN A 122 -17.20 8.62 -3.30
C ASN A 122 -16.25 7.63 -2.62
N MET A 123 -16.19 6.39 -3.12
CA MET A 123 -15.28 5.38 -2.59
C MET A 123 -13.82 5.69 -2.87
N TYR A 124 -13.49 6.21 -4.06
CA TYR A 124 -12.16 6.75 -4.37
C TYR A 124 -11.75 7.83 -3.39
N THR A 125 -12.64 8.77 -3.10
CA THR A 125 -12.39 9.85 -2.15
C THR A 125 -12.20 9.33 -0.73
N ALA A 126 -13.01 8.36 -0.30
CA ALA A 126 -12.90 7.74 1.01
C ALA A 126 -11.61 6.92 1.15
N PHE A 127 -11.25 6.14 0.12
CA PHE A 127 -9.99 5.41 0.04
C PHE A 127 -8.81 6.37 0.14
N ARG A 128 -8.81 7.41 -0.70
CA ARG A 128 -7.78 8.45 -0.69
C ARG A 128 -7.68 9.07 0.70
N LYS A 129 -8.79 9.46 1.34
CA LYS A 129 -8.77 10.02 2.70
C LYS A 129 -8.20 9.04 3.73
N ALA A 130 -8.55 7.77 3.65
CA ALA A 130 -8.06 6.74 4.58
C ALA A 130 -6.57 6.48 4.45
N ILE A 131 -6.00 6.60 3.25
CA ILE A 131 -4.55 6.51 3.04
C ILE A 131 -3.82 7.85 3.33
N LEU A 132 -4.47 8.99 3.07
CA LEU A 132 -3.91 10.36 3.21
C LEU A 132 -4.06 10.93 4.62
N SER A 133 -4.82 10.30 5.52
CA SER A 133 -4.73 10.58 6.95
C SER A 133 -3.28 10.35 7.40
N LEU A 134 -2.48 11.41 7.25
CA LEU A 134 -1.05 11.60 7.47
C LEU A 134 -0.70 11.54 8.98
N PRO A 135 0.54 11.21 9.40
CA PRO A 135 1.37 10.01 9.13
C PRO A 135 2.16 9.54 10.42
N PRO A 136 3.05 8.52 10.40
CA PRO A 136 3.99 8.26 11.49
C PRO A 136 4.84 9.49 11.81
N GLU A 137 4.95 9.85 13.09
CA GLU A 137 5.86 10.89 13.56
C GLU A 137 7.31 10.61 13.09
N THR A 138 7.71 11.21 11.99
CA THR A 138 9.11 11.56 11.79
C THR A 138 9.33 12.83 12.57
N LYS A 139 9.69 12.67 13.85
CA LYS A 139 10.32 13.74 14.62
C LYS A 139 11.53 14.22 13.82
N ARG A 140 11.36 15.35 13.12
CA ARG A 140 12.48 16.25 12.83
C ARG A 140 12.86 16.85 14.17
N THR A 141 13.84 16.27 14.85
CA THR A 141 14.57 17.01 15.88
C THR A 141 15.42 18.10 15.22
N PRO A 142 15.51 19.28 15.86
CA PRO A 142 16.24 20.45 15.35
C PRO A 142 17.74 20.21 15.20
#